data_AF-A0A4P6P764-F1
#
_entry.id   AF-A0A4P6P764-F1
#
_cell.length_a   1.000
_cell.length_b   1.000
_cell.length_c   1.000
_cell.angle_alpha   90.00
_cell.angle_beta   90.00
_cell.angle_gamma   90.00
#
_symmetry.space_group_name_H-M   'P 1'
#
loop_
_entity.id
_entity.type
_entity.pdbx_description
1 polymer ?
#
loop_
_entity_poly.entity_id
_entity_poly.type
_entity_poly.pdbx_seq_one_letter_code
_entity_poly.pdbx_strand_id
1 'polypeptide(L)'
;MASVTSLGIGSGIDLEGLVTAFIDAEAIPTEIRLQEKEERLTLELSGIGSFKSALSTFNSTLEKLAKDDAFNQQTVSVSTEDVAVTTNGFASNGEFAVEVFQIAQGSRQKSASFTSSADTVGSGTLTFTAGANTFDVAIDGADDLSAIRDKINEQSGNFGVTANIINSDAGSYLIYTSSITGLANNLTVTNSDASLDNISTNNTVEQSATNAIIEVDGNRVIKDTNEFKNLIEDVTITAKKVNVGAPATLTIAQDEANGRELIDEFVNGFNALMDNITGLGAPKLGRLAFDPNVRQVKQQLTDIVINSVTGLTGDLESLSDIGIELNKEGKLEVSSFSTTSLPSGEERLTAALKNNLDQVGEIFASTDGIATQMTAFIDTYTDSDGVLTLRESSLNEQISGISQEWEDLEQRLRSYEETLRKRFTALDATIAQYNATGDYVKSSLANIIGNNDD
;
A
#
# COMPACT_ATOMS: atom_id res chain seq x y z
N MET A 1 15.89 -39.67 -50.48
CA MET A 1 15.39 -39.99 -51.83
C MET A 1 14.20 -40.90 -51.68
N ALA A 2 13.08 -40.48 -52.27
CA ALA A 2 11.78 -41.12 -52.15
C ALA A 2 11.80 -42.53 -52.77
N SER A 3 11.50 -43.54 -51.97
CA SER A 3 10.81 -44.74 -52.45
C SER A 3 9.46 -44.75 -51.77
N VAL A 4 8.40 -44.47 -52.53
CA VAL A 4 7.03 -44.74 -52.09
C VAL A 4 6.89 -46.26 -52.06
N THR A 5 7.13 -46.85 -50.89
CA THR A 5 6.91 -48.25 -50.58
C THR A 5 5.48 -48.39 -50.09
N SER A 6 4.53 -48.49 -51.01
CA SER A 6 3.21 -48.99 -50.63
C SER A 6 3.41 -50.44 -50.15
N LEU A 7 3.35 -50.63 -48.82
CA LEU A 7 3.44 -51.92 -48.17
C LEU A 7 2.19 -52.73 -48.51
N GLY A 8 2.35 -54.00 -48.88
CA GLY A 8 1.22 -54.89 -49.13
C GLY A 8 0.87 -55.10 -50.61
N ILE A 9 1.57 -54.44 -51.55
CA ILE A 9 1.39 -54.69 -52.99
C ILE A 9 1.76 -56.13 -53.38
N GLY A 10 2.76 -56.73 -52.72
CA GLY A 10 3.23 -58.09 -53.05
C GLY A 10 2.36 -59.22 -52.49
N SER A 11 1.74 -58.99 -51.33
CA SER A 11 0.94 -59.98 -50.60
C SER A 11 -0.57 -59.80 -50.73
N GLY A 12 -1.05 -58.59 -51.05
CA GLY A 12 -2.47 -58.22 -51.01
C GLY A 12 -3.03 -57.98 -49.60
N ILE A 13 -2.16 -57.84 -48.58
CA ILE A 13 -2.53 -57.61 -47.18
C ILE A 13 -2.40 -56.11 -46.85
N ASP A 14 -3.32 -55.56 -46.05
CA ASP A 14 -3.23 -54.20 -45.52
C ASP A 14 -2.19 -54.11 -44.39
N LEU A 15 -0.91 -54.08 -44.78
CA LEU A 15 0.20 -53.97 -43.86
C LEU A 15 0.36 -52.55 -43.30
N GLU A 16 -0.13 -51.53 -44.02
CA GLU A 16 -0.10 -50.14 -43.55
C GLU A 16 -1.07 -49.96 -42.38
N GLY A 17 -2.31 -50.44 -42.50
CA GLY A 17 -3.27 -50.45 -41.40
C GLY A 17 -2.78 -51.23 -40.18
N LEU A 18 -2.02 -52.31 -40.40
CA LEU A 18 -1.42 -53.10 -39.32
C LEU A 18 -0.29 -52.34 -38.60
N VAL A 19 0.58 -51.63 -39.33
CA VAL A 19 1.61 -50.75 -38.74
C VAL A 19 0.95 -49.71 -37.85
N THR A 20 -0.06 -48.99 -38.37
CA THR A 20 -0.79 -47.98 -37.60
C THR A 20 -1.40 -48.58 -36.34
N ALA A 21 -2.08 -49.74 -36.44
CA ALA A 21 -2.69 -50.39 -35.28
C ALA A 21 -1.65 -50.76 -34.20
N PHE A 22 -0.45 -51.19 -34.58
CA PHE A 22 0.63 -51.47 -33.63
C PHE A 22 1.23 -50.21 -33.01
N ILE A 23 1.34 -49.11 -33.77
CA ILE A 23 1.79 -47.82 -33.25
C ILE A 23 0.77 -47.30 -32.25
N ASP A 24 -0.50 -47.27 -32.62
CA ASP A 24 -1.60 -46.79 -31.75
C ASP A 24 -1.68 -47.60 -30.45
N ALA A 25 -1.52 -48.93 -30.54
CA ALA A 25 -1.51 -49.80 -29.36
C ALA A 25 -0.34 -49.53 -28.40
N GLU A 26 0.80 -49.06 -28.92
CA GLU A 26 1.97 -48.67 -28.11
C GLU A 26 1.86 -47.22 -27.60
N ALA A 27 1.31 -46.32 -28.42
CA ALA A 27 1.21 -44.89 -28.16
C ALA A 27 0.10 -44.56 -27.15
N ILE A 28 -1.15 -44.91 -27.47
CA ILE A 28 -2.36 -44.45 -26.77
C ILE A 28 -2.28 -44.62 -25.24
N PRO A 29 -1.86 -45.79 -24.68
CA PRO A 29 -1.79 -45.93 -23.23
C PRO A 29 -0.79 -44.98 -22.56
N THR A 30 0.33 -44.69 -23.24
CA THR A 30 1.35 -43.78 -22.73
C THR A 30 0.90 -42.33 -22.87
N GLU A 31 0.29 -41.98 -24.00
CA GLU A 31 -0.27 -40.66 -24.25
C GLU A 31 -1.33 -40.29 -23.21
N ILE A 32 -2.30 -41.18 -22.95
CA ILE A 32 -3.33 -40.96 -21.92
C ILE A 32 -2.70 -40.71 -20.55
N ARG A 33 -1.71 -41.53 -20.15
CA ARG A 33 -1.02 -41.36 -18.87
C ARG A 33 -0.29 -40.02 -18.78
N LEU A 34 0.35 -39.57 -19.86
CA LEU A 34 1.04 -38.27 -19.91
C LEU A 34 0.04 -37.11 -19.85
N GLN A 35 -1.04 -37.18 -20.62
CA GLN A 35 -2.12 -36.18 -20.61
C GLN A 35 -2.73 -36.04 -19.21
N GLU A 36 -3.13 -37.14 -18.58
CA GLU A 36 -3.69 -37.12 -17.23
C GLU A 36 -2.70 -36.57 -16.17
N LYS A 37 -1.41 -36.86 -16.35
CA LYS A 37 -0.35 -36.32 -15.47
C LYS A 37 -0.18 -34.82 -15.67
N GLU A 38 -0.14 -34.36 -16.92
CA GLU A 38 -0.02 -32.95 -17.28
C GLU A 38 -1.22 -32.12 -16.81
N GLU A 39 -2.43 -32.61 -17.06
CA GLU A 39 -3.66 -31.98 -16.59
C GLU A 39 -3.68 -31.85 -15.07
N ARG A 40 -3.34 -32.93 -14.35
CA ARG A 40 -3.30 -32.91 -12.88
C ARG A 40 -2.29 -31.88 -12.35
N LEU A 41 -1.06 -31.87 -12.85
CA LEU A 41 -0.02 -30.94 -12.39
C LEU A 41 -0.37 -29.49 -12.74
N THR A 42 -0.96 -29.25 -13.91
CA THR A 42 -1.41 -27.91 -14.33
C THR A 42 -2.57 -27.42 -13.45
N LEU A 43 -3.51 -28.30 -13.13
CA LEU A 43 -4.61 -28.00 -12.21
C LEU A 43 -4.09 -27.66 -10.82
N GLU A 44 -3.14 -28.44 -10.29
CA GLU A 44 -2.48 -28.19 -9.00
C GLU A 44 -1.70 -26.88 -9.02
N LEU A 45 -0.88 -26.63 -10.05
CA LEU A 45 -0.05 -25.43 -10.19
C LEU A 45 -0.91 -24.17 -10.12
N SER A 46 -1.96 -24.08 -10.93
CA SER A 46 -2.81 -22.89 -10.88
C SER A 46 -3.72 -22.84 -9.65
N GLY A 47 -3.97 -23.97 -8.98
CA GLY A 47 -4.54 -24.00 -7.63
C GLY A 47 -3.61 -23.37 -6.60
N ILE A 48 -2.32 -23.73 -6.59
CA ILE A 48 -1.30 -23.12 -5.73
C ILE A 48 -1.14 -21.63 -6.05
N GLY A 49 -1.11 -21.25 -7.32
CA GLY A 49 -1.06 -19.85 -7.73
C GLY A 49 -2.24 -19.03 -7.20
N SER A 50 -3.47 -19.57 -7.28
CA SER A 50 -4.66 -18.94 -6.68
C SER A 50 -4.56 -18.85 -5.15
N PHE A 51 -4.08 -19.90 -4.49
CA PHE A 51 -3.92 -19.93 -3.04
C PHE A 51 -2.91 -18.89 -2.55
N LYS A 52 -1.72 -18.88 -3.15
CA LYS A 52 -0.65 -17.91 -2.87
C LYS A 52 -1.11 -16.47 -3.10
N SER A 53 -1.88 -16.22 -4.17
CA SER A 53 -2.43 -14.89 -4.46
C SER A 53 -3.44 -14.45 -3.41
N ALA A 54 -4.33 -15.35 -2.98
CA ALA A 54 -5.30 -15.05 -1.92
C ALA A 54 -4.61 -14.74 -0.59
N LEU A 55 -3.57 -15.51 -0.24
CA LEU A 55 -2.75 -15.26 0.95
C LEU A 55 -2.05 -13.91 0.87
N SER A 56 -1.38 -13.61 -0.24
CA SER A 56 -0.69 -12.32 -0.45
C SER A 56 -1.64 -11.12 -0.38
N THR A 57 -2.86 -11.28 -0.92
CA THR A 57 -3.90 -10.25 -0.86
C THR A 57 -4.34 -9.98 0.57
N PHE A 58 -4.56 -11.02 1.37
CA PHE A 58 -4.88 -10.88 2.78
C PHE A 58 -3.69 -10.32 3.58
N ASN A 59 -2.46 -10.72 3.26
CA ASN A 59 -1.24 -10.16 3.87
C ASN A 59 -1.17 -8.64 3.73
N SER A 60 -1.49 -8.13 2.54
CA SER A 60 -1.54 -6.67 2.31
C SER A 60 -2.58 -5.96 3.19
N THR A 61 -3.70 -6.62 3.52
CA THR A 61 -4.66 -6.10 4.50
C THR A 61 -4.07 -6.11 5.92
N LEU A 62 -3.41 -7.20 6.31
CA LEU A 62 -2.78 -7.34 7.63
C LEU A 62 -1.66 -6.31 7.85
N GLU A 63 -0.82 -6.07 6.85
CA GLU A 63 0.24 -5.06 6.90
C GLU A 63 -0.29 -3.64 7.18
N LYS A 64 -1.52 -3.31 6.74
CA LYS A 64 -2.15 -2.04 7.11
C LYS A 64 -2.53 -2.00 8.59
N LEU A 65 -3.13 -3.08 9.08
CA LEU A 65 -3.59 -3.21 10.47
C LEU A 65 -2.44 -3.32 11.47
N ALA A 66 -1.28 -3.85 11.04
CA ALA A 66 -0.11 -4.03 11.89
C ALA A 66 0.69 -2.73 12.12
N LYS A 67 0.26 -1.58 11.58
CA LYS A 67 0.92 -0.30 11.84
C LYS A 67 0.49 0.27 13.19
N ASP A 68 1.47 0.74 13.96
CA ASP A 68 1.27 1.33 15.30
C ASP A 68 0.29 2.52 15.30
N ASP A 69 0.16 3.24 14.19
CA ASP A 69 -0.69 4.42 14.04
C ASP A 69 -2.03 4.13 13.34
N ALA A 70 -2.28 2.88 12.89
CA ALA A 70 -3.48 2.55 12.11
C ALA A 70 -4.78 2.86 12.86
N PHE A 71 -4.83 2.49 14.15
CA PHE A 71 -5.99 2.70 15.03
C PHE A 71 -5.90 3.97 15.88
N ASN A 72 -4.76 4.65 15.91
CA ASN A 72 -4.56 5.85 16.75
C ASN A 72 -4.85 7.16 15.99
N GLN A 73 -5.58 7.10 14.87
CA GLN A 73 -5.96 8.30 14.14
C GLN A 73 -6.94 9.16 14.95
N GLN A 74 -6.76 10.47 14.87
CA GLN A 74 -7.59 11.44 15.58
C GLN A 74 -8.35 12.34 14.61
N THR A 75 -9.59 12.61 14.94
CA THR A 75 -10.37 13.68 14.33
C THR A 75 -10.23 14.95 15.16
N VAL A 76 -9.84 16.04 14.49
CA VAL A 76 -9.70 17.36 15.10
C VAL A 76 -10.63 18.29 14.36
N SER A 77 -11.61 18.85 15.06
CA SER A 77 -12.54 19.81 14.49
C SER A 77 -12.55 21.11 15.30
N VAL A 78 -12.67 22.22 14.59
CA VAL A 78 -12.76 23.56 15.17
C VAL A 78 -13.99 24.24 14.60
N SER A 79 -14.83 24.83 15.45
CA SER A 79 -16.10 25.41 15.00
C SER A 79 -15.97 26.67 14.15
N THR A 80 -14.81 27.34 14.14
CA THR A 80 -14.53 28.54 13.33
C THR A 80 -13.12 28.51 12.74
N GLU A 81 -12.89 29.29 11.68
CA GLU A 81 -11.56 29.46 11.09
C GLU A 81 -10.67 30.46 11.86
N ASP A 82 -11.15 31.02 12.98
CA ASP A 82 -10.40 32.00 13.78
C ASP A 82 -9.19 31.37 14.48
N VAL A 83 -9.19 30.03 14.58
CA VAL A 83 -8.11 29.20 15.14
C VAL A 83 -7.84 28.03 14.20
N ALA A 84 -6.58 27.64 14.05
CA ALA A 84 -6.20 26.35 13.48
C ALA A 84 -5.57 25.46 14.55
N VAL A 85 -5.83 24.17 14.47
CA VAL A 85 -5.32 23.20 15.45
C VAL A 85 -4.73 22.01 14.73
N THR A 86 -3.60 21.52 15.25
CA THR A 86 -2.94 20.29 14.82
C THR A 86 -2.55 19.49 16.05
N THR A 87 -2.67 18.16 15.98
CA THR A 87 -2.22 17.24 17.04
C THR A 87 -1.09 16.35 16.51
N ASN A 88 -0.35 15.71 17.41
CA ASN A 88 0.64 14.69 17.03
C ASN A 88 0.07 13.25 17.01
N GLY A 89 -1.24 13.08 17.21
CA GLY A 89 -1.93 11.79 17.27
C GLY A 89 -2.21 11.23 18.66
N PHE A 90 -1.64 11.82 19.74
CA PHE A 90 -1.76 11.29 21.10
C PHE A 90 -2.56 12.20 22.05
N ALA A 91 -3.17 13.26 21.53
CA ALA A 91 -3.92 14.19 22.36
C ALA A 91 -5.12 13.50 23.03
N SER A 92 -5.43 13.85 24.28
CA SER A 92 -6.61 13.27 24.94
C SER A 92 -7.91 13.72 24.26
N ASN A 93 -8.89 12.80 24.17
CA ASN A 93 -10.23 13.13 23.69
C ASN A 93 -10.88 14.18 24.58
N GLY A 94 -11.50 15.19 23.98
CA GLY A 94 -12.11 16.28 24.73
C GLY A 94 -12.70 17.38 23.85
N GLU A 95 -13.50 18.22 24.49
CA GLU A 95 -14.03 19.45 23.91
C GLU A 95 -13.49 20.62 24.73
N PHE A 96 -12.92 21.61 24.05
CA PHE A 96 -12.25 22.76 24.64
C PHE A 96 -12.78 24.05 24.02
N ALA A 97 -13.06 25.05 24.84
CA ALA A 97 -13.40 26.39 24.39
C ALA A 97 -12.13 27.23 24.22
N VAL A 98 -11.87 27.70 22.99
CA VAL A 98 -10.70 28.51 22.65
C VAL A 98 -11.12 29.93 22.29
N GLU A 99 -10.74 30.88 23.13
CA GLU A 99 -10.98 32.31 22.92
C GLU A 99 -9.68 33.04 22.63
N VAL A 100 -9.66 33.82 21.56
CA VAL A 100 -8.54 34.65 21.11
C VAL A 100 -8.88 36.10 21.42
N PHE A 101 -8.14 36.67 22.38
CA PHE A 101 -8.28 38.06 22.79
C PHE A 101 -7.43 39.00 21.96
N GLN A 102 -6.25 38.54 21.54
CA GLN A 102 -5.29 39.33 20.80
C GLN A 102 -4.39 38.44 19.94
N ILE A 103 -4.05 38.93 18.76
CA ILE A 103 -3.09 38.29 17.85
C ILE A 103 -1.72 38.94 18.04
N ALA A 104 -0.67 38.13 18.01
CA ALA A 104 0.69 38.60 17.96
C ALA A 104 0.94 39.26 16.60
N GLN A 105 1.31 40.53 16.63
CA GLN A 105 1.62 41.31 15.44
C GLN A 105 3.02 41.89 15.56
N GLY A 106 3.68 42.07 14.42
CA GLY A 106 4.93 42.81 14.36
C GLY A 106 4.69 44.31 14.42
N SER A 107 5.78 45.06 14.45
CA SER A 107 5.74 46.53 14.55
C SER A 107 5.81 47.20 13.18
N ARG A 108 5.27 48.42 13.10
CA ARG A 108 5.30 49.26 11.90
C ARG A 108 5.72 50.68 12.27
N GLN A 109 6.69 51.19 11.53
CA GLN A 109 7.22 52.54 11.70
C GLN A 109 7.19 53.32 10.39
N LYS A 110 7.07 54.63 10.51
CA LYS A 110 7.00 55.58 9.40
C LYS A 110 8.12 56.60 9.52
N SER A 111 8.85 56.84 8.43
CA SER A 111 9.87 57.90 8.37
C SER A 111 9.27 59.32 8.32
N ALA A 112 10.13 60.32 8.43
CA ALA A 112 9.77 61.67 8.03
C ALA A 112 9.37 61.73 6.54
N SER A 113 8.62 62.77 6.18
CA SER A 113 8.23 63.01 4.78
C SER A 113 9.34 63.72 4.00
N PHE A 114 9.52 63.29 2.76
CA PHE A 114 10.41 63.83 1.75
C PHE A 114 9.60 64.41 0.58
N THR A 115 10.23 65.20 -0.28
CA THR A 115 9.56 65.78 -1.45
C THR A 115 9.20 64.71 -2.47
N SER A 116 10.10 63.75 -2.69
CA SER A 116 9.91 62.65 -3.64
C SER A 116 10.70 61.40 -3.26
N SER A 117 10.42 60.28 -3.91
CA SER A 117 11.19 59.04 -3.77
C SER A 117 12.60 59.11 -4.36
N ALA A 118 12.93 60.19 -5.09
CA ALA A 118 14.25 60.46 -5.66
C ALA A 118 15.14 61.32 -4.74
N ASP A 119 14.62 61.72 -3.57
CA ASP A 119 15.37 62.51 -2.61
C ASP A 119 16.46 61.65 -1.96
N THR A 120 17.67 62.22 -1.85
CA THR A 120 18.80 61.61 -1.12
C THR A 120 18.76 62.05 0.34
N VAL A 121 19.25 61.19 1.23
CA VAL A 121 19.13 61.37 2.69
C VAL A 121 20.46 61.50 3.43
N GLY A 122 21.58 61.27 2.75
CA GLY A 122 22.92 61.27 3.34
C GLY A 122 23.59 59.89 3.27
N SER A 123 24.63 59.69 4.07
CA SER A 123 25.45 58.46 4.04
C SER A 123 25.71 57.95 5.45
N GLY A 124 25.80 56.64 5.62
CA GLY A 124 26.07 56.01 6.90
C GLY A 124 25.58 54.57 6.95
N THR A 125 25.25 54.10 8.14
CA THR A 125 24.72 52.75 8.36
C THR A 125 23.42 52.85 9.14
N LEU A 126 22.38 52.17 8.66
CA LEU A 126 21.15 51.93 9.39
C LEU A 126 21.24 50.59 10.10
N THR A 127 20.92 50.55 11.38
CA THR A 127 20.87 49.32 12.18
C THR A 127 19.44 49.05 12.60
N PHE A 128 18.88 47.94 12.13
CA PHE A 128 17.52 47.47 12.43
C PHE A 128 17.60 46.42 13.53
N THR A 129 16.82 46.58 14.59
CA THR A 129 16.79 45.64 15.72
C THR A 129 15.36 45.32 16.13
N ALA A 130 15.04 44.03 16.31
CA ALA A 130 13.77 43.58 16.90
C ALA A 130 14.06 42.39 17.83
N GLY A 131 13.96 42.63 19.15
CA GLY A 131 14.39 41.66 20.16
C GLY A 131 15.89 41.36 20.05
N ALA A 132 16.23 40.08 19.89
CA ALA A 132 17.62 39.64 19.69
C ALA A 132 18.10 39.71 18.23
N ASN A 133 17.19 39.96 17.27
CA ASN A 133 17.55 40.01 15.86
C ASN A 133 18.06 41.40 15.49
N THR A 134 19.18 41.46 14.77
CA THR A 134 19.76 42.71 14.32
C THR A 134 20.44 42.56 12.96
N PHE A 135 20.37 43.60 12.13
CA PHE A 135 21.16 43.70 10.91
C PHE A 135 21.44 45.15 10.54
N ASP A 136 22.53 45.34 9.80
CA ASP A 136 23.00 46.64 9.34
C ASP A 136 22.80 46.80 7.84
N VAL A 137 22.54 48.02 7.38
CA VAL A 137 22.43 48.39 5.96
C VAL A 137 23.28 49.63 5.72
N ALA A 138 24.24 49.52 4.80
CA ALA A 138 25.07 50.66 4.39
C ALA A 138 24.35 51.53 3.36
N ILE A 139 24.28 52.83 3.64
CA ILE A 139 23.65 53.86 2.81
C ILE A 139 24.75 54.76 2.24
N ASP A 140 24.79 54.89 0.92
CA ASP A 140 25.70 55.77 0.20
C ASP A 140 25.04 57.14 -0.02
N GLY A 141 25.84 58.21 -0.06
CA GLY A 141 25.32 59.57 -0.19
C GLY A 141 24.56 59.86 -1.49
N ALA A 142 24.67 58.99 -2.50
CA ALA A 142 23.94 59.06 -3.76
C ALA A 142 22.66 58.22 -3.76
N ASP A 143 22.40 57.43 -2.73
CA ASP A 143 21.20 56.61 -2.64
C ASP A 143 19.97 57.50 -2.43
N ASP A 144 18.97 57.29 -3.29
CA ASP A 144 17.63 57.82 -3.08
C ASP A 144 16.78 56.88 -2.22
N LEU A 145 15.57 57.29 -1.82
CA LEU A 145 14.69 56.45 -1.02
C LEU A 145 14.39 55.09 -1.68
N SER A 146 14.39 55.02 -3.01
CA SER A 146 14.13 53.79 -3.76
C SER A 146 15.30 52.82 -3.63
N ALA A 147 16.53 53.30 -3.81
CA ALA A 147 17.74 52.53 -3.59
C ALA A 147 17.84 52.05 -2.13
N ILE A 148 17.48 52.89 -1.15
CA ILE A 148 17.49 52.53 0.27
C ILE A 148 16.47 51.42 0.57
N ARG A 149 15.25 51.53 0.05
CA ARG A 149 14.23 50.49 0.16
C ARG A 149 14.76 49.15 -0.36
N ASP A 150 15.36 49.16 -1.54
CA ASP A 150 15.86 47.95 -2.20
C ASP A 150 17.03 47.36 -1.39
N LYS A 151 17.98 48.18 -0.94
CA LYS A 151 19.08 47.75 -0.06
C LYS A 151 18.60 47.10 1.25
N ILE A 152 17.53 47.61 1.85
CA ILE A 152 16.96 47.01 3.07
C ILE A 152 16.31 45.66 2.74
N ASN A 153 15.47 45.60 1.71
CA ASN A 153 14.73 44.39 1.34
C ASN A 153 15.63 43.27 0.81
N GLU A 154 16.74 43.62 0.17
CA GLU A 154 17.72 42.66 -0.38
C GLU A 154 18.86 42.33 0.60
N GLN A 155 18.87 42.92 1.80
CA GLN A 155 19.92 42.64 2.77
C GLN A 155 19.86 41.18 3.23
N SER A 156 20.98 40.47 3.05
CA SER A 156 21.11 39.04 3.38
C SER A 156 20.82 38.69 4.84
N GLY A 157 21.11 39.60 5.78
CA GLY A 157 20.83 39.45 7.20
C GLY A 157 19.43 39.90 7.64
N ASN A 158 18.56 40.28 6.70
CA ASN A 158 17.24 40.80 7.01
C ASN A 158 16.35 39.70 7.62
N PHE A 159 15.97 39.87 8.88
CA PHE A 159 15.15 38.92 9.64
C PHE A 159 13.64 39.02 9.36
N GLY A 160 13.24 39.75 8.32
CA GLY A 160 11.82 39.95 7.94
C GLY A 160 11.31 41.38 8.15
N VAL A 161 12.19 42.37 8.10
CA VAL A 161 11.83 43.78 7.94
C VAL A 161 11.57 44.07 6.46
N THR A 162 10.39 44.57 6.12
CA THR A 162 10.08 45.07 4.77
C THR A 162 10.04 46.58 4.77
N ALA A 163 10.81 47.20 3.88
CA ALA A 163 10.74 48.61 3.57
C ALA A 163 9.84 48.84 2.34
N ASN A 164 8.97 49.84 2.40
CA ASN A 164 8.14 50.30 1.29
C ASN A 164 8.11 51.83 1.25
N ILE A 165 7.82 52.39 0.07
CA ILE A 165 7.63 53.85 -0.10
C ILE A 165 6.16 54.11 -0.37
N ILE A 166 5.57 55.02 0.40
CA ILE A 166 4.23 55.54 0.12
C ILE A 166 4.37 56.97 -0.38
N ASN A 167 3.80 57.23 -1.56
CA ASN A 167 3.69 58.57 -2.14
C ASN A 167 2.32 59.16 -1.77
N SER A 168 2.32 60.37 -1.22
CA SER A 168 1.12 61.12 -0.87
C SER A 168 1.20 62.54 -1.43
N ASP A 169 0.09 63.27 -1.42
CA ASP A 169 0.06 64.69 -1.82
C ASP A 169 0.97 65.58 -0.95
N ALA A 170 1.30 65.12 0.26
CA ALA A 170 2.19 65.79 1.20
C ALA A 170 3.67 65.34 1.08
N GLY A 171 4.01 64.50 0.10
CA GLY A 171 5.35 63.96 -0.13
C GLY A 171 5.45 62.44 0.00
N SER A 172 6.68 61.94 -0.12
CA SER A 172 7.04 60.52 -0.05
C SER A 172 7.65 60.16 1.29
N TYR A 173 7.36 58.97 1.83
CA TYR A 173 7.99 58.47 3.07
C TYR A 173 8.17 56.96 3.04
N LEU A 174 9.13 56.48 3.82
CA LEU A 174 9.39 55.06 4.04
C LEU A 174 8.48 54.51 5.13
N ILE A 175 8.03 53.28 4.92
CA ILE A 175 7.35 52.45 5.90
C ILE A 175 8.21 51.23 6.13
N TYR A 176 8.54 50.99 7.39
CA TYR A 176 9.20 49.77 7.84
C TYR A 176 8.18 48.91 8.56
N THR A 177 8.00 47.68 8.10
CA THR A 177 7.18 46.67 8.77
C THR A 177 8.08 45.53 9.19
N SER A 178 8.11 45.18 10.48
CA SER A 178 8.78 43.98 10.96
C SER A 178 7.79 42.82 11.03
N SER A 179 8.17 41.63 10.56
CA SER A 179 7.39 40.40 10.73
C SER A 179 7.55 39.78 12.13
N ILE A 180 8.53 40.22 12.92
CA ILE A 180 8.77 39.66 14.26
C ILE A 180 7.70 40.16 15.20
N THR A 181 6.87 39.25 15.69
CA THR A 181 5.76 39.53 16.58
C THR A 181 6.20 39.54 18.05
N GLY A 182 5.36 40.04 18.95
CA GLY A 182 5.60 40.01 20.38
C GLY A 182 6.02 41.36 20.95
N LEU A 183 5.55 41.68 22.16
CA LEU A 183 5.68 43.00 22.80
C LEU A 183 7.15 43.45 22.95
N ALA A 184 8.07 42.50 23.18
CA ALA A 184 9.50 42.78 23.31
C ALA A 184 10.21 43.02 21.96
N ASN A 185 9.54 42.78 20.84
CA ASN A 185 10.12 42.78 19.50
C ASN A 185 9.71 44.01 18.68
N ASN A 186 9.48 45.14 19.36
CA ASN A 186 9.34 46.42 18.68
C ASN A 186 10.59 46.73 17.86
N LEU A 187 10.40 47.05 16.57
CA LEU A 187 11.47 47.44 15.67
C LEU A 187 12.10 48.72 16.22
N THR A 188 13.42 48.77 16.22
CA THR A 188 14.19 49.97 16.48
C THR A 188 15.12 50.18 15.30
N VAL A 189 15.08 51.38 14.72
CA VAL A 189 15.95 51.76 13.62
C VAL A 189 16.89 52.85 14.13
N THR A 190 18.17 52.53 14.22
CA THR A 190 19.23 53.46 14.64
C THR A 190 20.18 53.74 13.48
N ASN A 191 21.05 54.73 13.64
CA ASN A 191 22.00 55.12 12.60
C ASN A 191 23.39 55.42 13.17
N SER A 192 24.39 55.45 12.29
CA SER A 192 25.75 55.90 12.61
C SER A 192 26.04 57.37 12.28
N ASP A 193 25.12 58.07 11.60
CA ASP A 193 25.27 59.46 11.17
C ASP A 193 23.93 60.21 11.20
N ALA A 194 23.93 61.41 11.79
CA ALA A 194 22.73 62.23 12.02
C ALA A 194 21.99 62.64 10.73
N SER A 195 22.65 62.61 9.57
CA SER A 195 21.99 62.80 8.27
C SER A 195 20.85 61.81 8.04
N LEU A 196 20.95 60.59 8.60
CA LEU A 196 19.97 59.53 8.47
C LEU A 196 18.84 59.57 9.51
N ASP A 197 18.82 60.55 10.42
CA ASP A 197 17.82 60.63 11.51
C ASP A 197 16.38 60.60 10.99
N ASN A 198 16.11 61.27 9.86
CA ASN A 198 14.79 61.36 9.23
C ASN A 198 14.23 60.04 8.70
N ILE A 199 15.06 59.00 8.58
CA ILE A 199 14.64 57.65 8.17
C ILE A 199 14.90 56.60 9.26
N SER A 200 15.31 57.02 10.47
CA SER A 200 15.67 56.14 11.58
C SER A 200 15.15 56.63 12.92
N THR A 201 15.92 57.43 13.65
CA THR A 201 15.63 57.88 15.03
C THR A 201 14.43 58.81 15.12
N ASN A 202 14.06 59.52 14.04
CA ASN A 202 12.87 60.36 13.95
C ASN A 202 11.63 59.61 13.44
N ASN A 203 11.71 58.29 13.26
CA ASN A 203 10.56 57.51 12.80
C ASN A 203 9.41 57.56 13.83
N THR A 204 8.18 57.67 13.33
CA THR A 204 6.97 57.53 14.14
C THR A 204 6.54 56.08 14.18
N VAL A 205 6.27 55.55 15.37
CA VAL A 205 5.70 54.21 15.54
C VAL A 205 4.20 54.27 15.25
N GLU A 206 3.78 53.66 14.15
CA GLU A 206 2.38 53.58 13.74
C GLU A 206 1.68 52.37 14.37
N GLN A 207 2.43 51.29 14.60
CA GLN A 207 1.95 50.07 15.26
C GLN A 207 3.08 49.48 16.10
N SER A 208 2.83 49.25 17.39
CA SER A 208 3.74 48.46 18.21
C SER A 208 3.51 46.97 18.01
N ALA A 209 4.56 46.17 18.15
CA ALA A 209 4.46 44.73 18.21
C ALA A 209 3.66 44.31 19.44
N THR A 210 2.84 43.28 19.28
CA THR A 210 1.92 42.78 20.31
C THR A 210 2.15 41.30 20.54
N ASN A 211 1.87 40.83 21.76
CA ASN A 211 1.78 39.40 22.06
C ASN A 211 0.42 38.84 21.62
N ALA A 212 0.36 37.54 21.32
CA ALA A 212 -0.89 36.83 21.23
C ALA A 212 -1.39 36.51 22.63
N ILE A 213 -2.71 36.57 22.81
CA ILE A 213 -3.38 36.26 24.05
C ILE A 213 -4.57 35.38 23.72
N ILE A 214 -4.53 34.14 24.20
CA ILE A 214 -5.65 33.20 24.09
C ILE A 214 -6.05 32.70 25.48
N GLU A 215 -7.23 32.11 25.55
CA GLU A 215 -7.76 31.41 26.71
C GLU A 215 -8.31 30.06 26.25
N VAL A 216 -7.95 29.00 26.97
CA VAL A 216 -8.47 27.64 26.75
C VAL A 216 -9.14 27.19 28.03
N ASP A 217 -10.45 26.96 28.01
CA ASP A 217 -11.27 26.58 29.18
C ASP A 217 -11.02 27.45 30.43
N GLY A 218 -10.91 28.77 30.23
CA GLY A 218 -10.64 29.72 31.32
C GLY A 218 -9.16 29.88 31.69
N ASN A 219 -8.26 29.11 31.10
CA ASN A 219 -6.81 29.26 31.31
C ASN A 219 -6.19 30.21 30.27
N ARG A 220 -5.87 31.42 30.71
CA ARG A 220 -5.33 32.47 29.85
C ARG A 220 -3.81 32.35 29.67
N VAL A 221 -3.36 32.36 28.42
CA VAL A 221 -1.95 32.24 28.05
C VAL A 221 -1.54 33.37 27.11
N ILE A 222 -0.31 33.85 27.31
CA ILE A 222 0.30 34.92 26.55
C ILE A 222 1.56 34.37 25.88
N LYS A 223 1.69 34.60 24.56
CA LYS A 223 2.88 34.24 23.78
C LYS A 223 3.30 35.39 22.88
N ASP A 224 4.58 35.41 22.55
CA ASP A 224 5.17 36.35 21.60
C ASP A 224 4.81 36.01 20.15
N THR A 225 4.41 34.77 19.86
CA THR A 225 3.93 34.30 18.55
C THR A 225 2.46 33.89 18.59
N ASN A 226 1.88 33.66 17.41
CA ASN A 226 0.51 33.15 17.26
C ASN A 226 0.40 31.63 17.44
N GLU A 227 1.51 30.92 17.68
CA GLU A 227 1.52 29.48 17.92
C GLU A 227 1.60 29.18 19.42
N PHE A 228 0.64 28.40 19.90
CA PHE A 228 0.53 27.94 21.28
C PHE A 228 0.68 26.42 21.28
N LYS A 229 1.89 25.96 21.62
CA LYS A 229 2.23 24.53 21.68
C LYS A 229 2.04 24.02 23.10
N ASN A 230 1.49 22.81 23.24
CA ASN A 230 1.33 22.10 24.50
C ASN A 230 0.54 22.90 25.56
N LEU A 231 -0.46 23.67 25.11
CA LEU A 231 -1.43 24.25 26.04
C LEU A 231 -2.47 23.21 26.46
N ILE A 232 -2.93 22.42 25.49
CA ILE A 232 -3.41 21.07 25.71
C ILE A 232 -2.23 20.18 25.31
N GLU A 233 -1.90 19.17 26.12
CA GLU A 233 -0.80 18.24 25.85
C GLU A 233 -0.96 17.66 24.44
N ASP A 234 0.14 17.60 23.68
CA ASP A 234 0.18 17.08 22.30
C ASP A 234 -0.60 17.88 21.24
N VAL A 235 -1.08 19.08 21.59
CA VAL A 235 -1.83 19.97 20.70
C VAL A 235 -1.04 21.25 20.41
N THR A 236 -1.05 21.68 19.14
CA THR A 236 -0.62 23.01 18.72
C THR A 236 -1.82 23.81 18.23
N ILE A 237 -2.06 24.95 18.88
CA ILE A 237 -3.13 25.90 18.56
C ILE A 237 -2.50 27.13 17.88
N THR A 238 -2.96 27.49 16.70
CA THR A 238 -2.54 28.69 15.97
C THR A 238 -3.68 29.70 15.93
N ALA A 239 -3.50 30.84 16.60
CA ALA A 239 -4.48 31.92 16.59
C ALA A 239 -4.41 32.69 15.27
N LYS A 240 -5.54 32.82 14.56
CA LYS A 240 -5.62 33.55 13.28
C LYS A 240 -6.38 34.85 13.41
N LYS A 241 -7.44 34.88 14.22
CA LYS A 241 -8.30 36.04 14.39
C LYS A 241 -8.87 36.13 15.80
N VAL A 242 -9.16 37.36 16.23
CA VAL A 242 -9.82 37.66 17.51
C VAL A 242 -11.30 37.27 17.45
N ASN A 243 -11.79 36.54 18.45
CA ASN A 243 -13.17 36.03 18.55
C ASN A 243 -13.79 36.27 19.96
N VAL A 244 -13.48 37.40 20.59
CA VAL A 244 -13.95 37.72 21.94
C VAL A 244 -15.48 37.68 22.06
N GLY A 245 -15.98 36.98 23.06
CA GLY A 245 -17.40 36.74 23.34
C GLY A 245 -18.03 35.62 22.51
N ALA A 246 -17.27 34.96 21.64
CA ALA A 246 -17.70 33.85 20.81
C ALA A 246 -16.54 32.83 20.63
N PRO A 247 -16.17 32.10 21.70
CA PRO A 247 -15.07 31.15 21.66
C PRO A 247 -15.30 30.07 20.58
N ALA A 248 -14.21 29.65 19.94
CA ALA A 248 -14.21 28.52 19.03
C ALA A 248 -14.23 27.23 19.85
N THR A 249 -15.07 26.27 19.45
CA THR A 249 -15.13 24.94 20.06
C THR A 249 -14.13 24.05 19.32
N LEU A 250 -13.10 23.59 20.03
CA LEU A 250 -12.15 22.58 19.58
C LEU A 250 -12.62 21.22 20.10
N THR A 251 -12.88 20.28 19.20
CA THR A 251 -13.16 18.89 19.56
C THR A 251 -12.03 18.01 19.06
N ILE A 252 -11.46 17.22 19.97
CA ILE A 252 -10.47 16.18 19.70
C ILE A 252 -11.16 14.85 20.04
N ALA A 253 -11.21 13.94 19.08
CA ALA A 253 -11.75 12.61 19.27
C ALA A 253 -10.93 11.57 18.51
N GLN A 254 -10.94 10.33 18.96
CA GLN A 254 -10.44 9.21 18.19
C GLN A 254 -11.31 8.99 16.94
N ASP A 255 -10.69 8.56 15.84
CA ASP A 255 -11.39 8.25 14.59
C ASP A 255 -12.02 6.85 14.63
N GLU A 256 -13.17 6.76 15.29
CA GLU A 256 -13.96 5.52 15.42
C GLU A 256 -14.33 4.94 14.04
N ALA A 257 -14.53 5.80 13.03
CA ALA A 257 -14.92 5.38 11.69
C ALA A 257 -13.77 4.68 10.96
N ASN A 258 -12.56 5.24 11.05
CA ASN A 258 -11.36 4.58 10.52
C ASN A 258 -11.10 3.23 11.24
N GLY A 259 -11.26 3.18 12.56
CA GLY A 259 -11.15 1.91 13.31
C GLY A 259 -12.16 0.85 12.86
N ARG A 260 -13.42 1.25 12.61
CA ARG A 260 -14.46 0.37 12.07
C ARG A 260 -14.09 -0.13 10.66
N GLU A 261 -13.65 0.76 9.79
CA GLU A 261 -13.27 0.43 8.41
C GLU A 261 -12.13 -0.61 8.39
N LEU A 262 -11.10 -0.45 9.23
CA LEU A 262 -9.99 -1.40 9.34
C LEU A 262 -10.45 -2.80 9.79
N ILE A 263 -11.36 -2.87 10.76
CA ILE A 263 -11.91 -4.14 11.24
C ILE A 263 -12.77 -4.80 10.15
N ASP A 264 -13.60 -4.02 9.46
CA ASP A 264 -14.43 -4.52 8.35
C ASP A 264 -13.54 -5.01 7.18
N GLU A 265 -12.46 -4.29 6.84
CA GLU A 265 -11.47 -4.74 5.84
C GLU A 265 -10.82 -6.07 6.24
N PHE A 266 -10.42 -6.22 7.51
CA PHE A 266 -9.85 -7.46 8.04
C PHE A 266 -10.83 -8.63 7.97
N VAL A 267 -12.07 -8.44 8.45
CA VAL A 267 -13.12 -9.47 8.43
C VAL A 267 -13.40 -9.89 7.00
N ASN A 268 -13.54 -8.94 6.07
CA ASN A 268 -13.78 -9.22 4.66
C ASN A 268 -12.60 -9.95 4.00
N GLY A 269 -11.37 -9.51 4.26
CA GLY A 269 -10.15 -10.14 3.76
C GLY A 269 -9.99 -11.58 4.25
N PHE A 270 -10.20 -11.80 5.55
CA PHE A 270 -10.16 -13.13 6.16
C PHE A 270 -11.23 -14.05 5.55
N ASN A 271 -12.46 -13.55 5.40
CA ASN A 271 -13.57 -14.31 4.83
C ASN A 271 -13.34 -14.67 3.35
N ALA A 272 -12.82 -13.73 2.56
CA ALA A 272 -12.45 -13.98 1.17
C ALA A 272 -11.36 -15.05 1.05
N LEU A 273 -10.35 -15.01 1.92
CA LEU A 273 -9.33 -16.05 2.00
C LEU A 273 -9.93 -17.40 2.40
N MET A 274 -10.80 -17.44 3.40
CA MET A 274 -11.46 -18.66 3.86
C MET A 274 -12.35 -19.29 2.78
N ASP A 275 -13.04 -18.47 1.99
CA ASP A 275 -13.81 -18.91 0.82
C ASP A 275 -12.90 -19.52 -0.24
N ASN A 276 -11.76 -18.87 -0.52
CA ASN A 276 -10.78 -19.37 -1.48
C ASN A 276 -10.21 -20.73 -1.04
N ILE A 277 -9.75 -20.83 0.21
CA ILE A 277 -9.23 -22.06 0.82
C ILE A 277 -10.28 -23.18 0.77
N THR A 278 -11.53 -22.88 1.13
CA THR A 278 -12.61 -23.87 1.15
C THR A 278 -12.96 -24.34 -0.26
N GLY A 279 -12.98 -23.44 -1.24
CA GLY A 279 -13.18 -23.77 -2.66
C GLY A 279 -12.05 -24.63 -3.23
N LEU A 280 -10.80 -24.24 -2.97
CA LEU A 280 -9.61 -24.97 -3.44
C LEU A 280 -9.49 -26.36 -2.80
N GLY A 281 -9.84 -26.49 -1.51
CA GLY A 281 -9.79 -27.75 -0.75
C GLY A 281 -11.03 -28.63 -0.87
N ALA A 282 -12.02 -28.26 -1.69
CA ALA A 282 -13.28 -28.99 -1.82
C ALA A 282 -13.06 -30.45 -2.30
N PRO A 283 -13.57 -31.50 -1.62
CA PRO A 283 -13.19 -32.89 -1.89
C PRO A 283 -13.43 -33.43 -3.30
N LYS A 284 -14.36 -32.83 -4.07
CA LYS A 284 -14.76 -33.31 -5.40
C LYS A 284 -14.39 -32.38 -6.55
N LEU A 285 -14.38 -31.07 -6.30
CA LEU A 285 -14.19 -30.04 -7.33
C LEU A 285 -13.00 -29.12 -7.04
N GLY A 286 -12.36 -29.28 -5.87
CA GLY A 286 -11.25 -28.47 -5.43
C GLY A 286 -9.96 -28.87 -6.17
N ARG A 287 -9.27 -27.88 -6.70
CA ARG A 287 -8.01 -28.06 -7.43
C ARG A 287 -6.86 -28.49 -6.53
N LEU A 288 -6.99 -28.22 -5.23
CA LEU A 288 -6.08 -28.63 -4.17
C LEU A 288 -6.81 -29.57 -3.19
N ALA A 289 -7.74 -30.39 -3.70
CA ALA A 289 -8.38 -31.42 -2.91
C ALA A 289 -7.30 -32.29 -2.25
N PHE A 290 -7.46 -32.58 -0.96
CA PHE A 290 -6.52 -33.35 -0.15
C PHE A 290 -5.15 -32.70 0.13
N ASP A 291 -4.89 -31.50 -0.37
CA ASP A 291 -3.65 -30.77 -0.05
C ASP A 291 -3.55 -30.47 1.46
N PRO A 292 -2.49 -30.92 2.15
CA PRO A 292 -2.31 -30.69 3.57
C PRO A 292 -2.07 -29.22 3.93
N ASN A 293 -1.44 -28.43 3.05
CA ASN A 293 -1.11 -27.03 3.32
C ASN A 293 -2.37 -26.16 3.40
N VAL A 294 -3.35 -26.41 2.51
CA VAL A 294 -4.64 -25.70 2.55
C VAL A 294 -5.34 -25.93 3.90
N ARG A 295 -5.31 -27.16 4.43
CA ARG A 295 -5.90 -27.49 5.73
C ARG A 295 -5.11 -26.90 6.90
N GLN A 296 -3.78 -26.95 6.84
CA GLN A 296 -2.91 -26.45 7.89
C GLN A 296 -3.02 -24.93 8.02
N VAL A 297 -3.01 -24.21 6.89
CA VAL A 297 -3.19 -22.76 6.86
C VAL A 297 -4.58 -22.39 7.39
N LYS A 298 -5.63 -23.10 6.95
CA LYS A 298 -6.98 -22.90 7.50
C LYS A 298 -6.99 -23.01 9.02
N GLN A 299 -6.45 -24.10 9.55
CA GLN A 299 -6.44 -24.37 10.99
C GLN A 299 -5.65 -23.30 11.75
N GLN A 300 -4.43 -22.97 11.31
CA GLN A 300 -3.59 -21.99 11.99
C GLN A 300 -4.20 -20.59 11.99
N LEU A 301 -4.76 -20.14 10.86
CA LEU A 301 -5.42 -18.84 10.78
C LEU A 301 -6.67 -18.79 11.67
N THR A 302 -7.44 -19.88 11.72
CA THR A 302 -8.56 -20.00 12.65
C THR A 302 -8.10 -20.00 14.11
N ASP A 303 -7.00 -20.67 14.44
CA ASP A 303 -6.46 -20.70 15.80
C ASP A 303 -6.00 -19.30 16.25
N ILE A 304 -5.37 -18.52 15.36
CA ILE A 304 -4.93 -17.15 15.69
C ILE A 304 -6.13 -16.25 16.04
N VAL A 305 -7.26 -16.33 15.33
CA VAL A 305 -8.42 -15.44 15.58
C VAL A 305 -9.26 -15.82 16.80
N ILE A 306 -9.17 -17.07 17.28
CA ILE A 306 -9.94 -17.53 18.44
C ILE A 306 -9.16 -17.45 19.76
N ASN A 307 -7.83 -17.38 19.70
CA ASN A 307 -6.98 -17.31 20.88
C ASN A 307 -6.90 -15.88 21.42
N SER A 308 -6.62 -15.75 22.72
CA SER A 308 -6.26 -14.46 23.30
C SER A 308 -4.84 -14.06 22.91
N VAL A 309 -4.63 -12.75 22.77
CA VAL A 309 -3.35 -12.11 22.53
C VAL A 309 -2.71 -11.82 23.88
N THR A 310 -1.44 -12.18 24.03
CA THR A 310 -0.68 -11.98 25.27
C THR A 310 0.05 -10.65 25.29
N GLY A 311 0.32 -10.11 26.49
CA GLY A 311 1.15 -8.91 26.65
C GLY A 311 0.44 -7.58 26.40
N LEU A 312 -0.90 -7.59 26.35
CA LEU A 312 -1.70 -6.38 26.20
C LEU A 312 -1.83 -5.62 27.52
N THR A 313 -2.12 -4.32 27.42
CA THR A 313 -2.17 -3.43 28.59
C THR A 313 -3.58 -3.26 29.18
N GLY A 314 -4.62 -3.68 28.44
CA GLY A 314 -6.02 -3.49 28.78
C GLY A 314 -6.83 -4.77 28.99
N ASP A 315 -8.15 -4.61 29.13
CA ASP A 315 -9.10 -5.71 29.39
C ASP A 315 -9.54 -6.45 28.11
N LEU A 316 -9.26 -5.88 26.93
CA LEU A 316 -9.57 -6.50 25.64
C LEU A 316 -8.39 -7.39 25.20
N GLU A 317 -8.59 -8.70 25.21
CA GLU A 317 -7.52 -9.68 24.91
C GLU A 317 -7.76 -10.45 23.61
N SER A 318 -8.95 -10.36 23.00
CA SER A 318 -9.32 -11.18 21.85
C SER A 318 -10.33 -10.47 20.93
N LEU A 319 -10.48 -10.98 19.70
CA LEU A 319 -11.54 -10.54 18.79
C LEU A 319 -12.95 -10.72 19.39
N SER A 320 -13.11 -11.74 20.23
CA SER A 320 -14.39 -12.01 20.88
C SER A 320 -14.76 -10.91 21.88
N ASP A 321 -13.80 -10.26 22.53
CA ASP A 321 -14.05 -9.17 23.49
C ASP A 321 -14.61 -7.93 22.78
N ILE A 322 -14.19 -7.70 21.53
CA ILE A 322 -14.70 -6.63 20.67
C ILE A 322 -15.91 -7.06 19.83
N GLY A 323 -16.44 -8.26 20.05
CA GLY A 323 -17.68 -8.72 19.41
C GLY A 323 -17.53 -9.36 18.02
N ILE A 324 -16.31 -9.68 17.60
CA ILE A 324 -16.02 -10.40 16.35
C ILE A 324 -15.79 -11.88 16.67
N GLU A 325 -16.56 -12.77 16.03
CA GLU A 325 -16.54 -14.20 16.32
C GLU A 325 -16.49 -15.06 15.05
N LEU A 326 -16.00 -16.29 15.20
CA LEU A 326 -15.97 -17.28 14.13
C LEU A 326 -17.31 -18.02 14.06
N ASN A 327 -17.93 -18.04 12.89
CA ASN A 327 -19.15 -18.79 12.63
C ASN A 327 -18.86 -20.27 12.30
N LYS A 328 -19.92 -21.05 12.08
CA LYS A 328 -19.81 -22.51 11.81
C LYS A 328 -19.12 -22.85 10.49
N GLU A 329 -19.08 -21.93 9.53
CA GLU A 329 -18.34 -22.10 8.28
C GLU A 329 -16.84 -21.77 8.42
N GLY A 330 -16.43 -21.25 9.58
CA GLY A 330 -15.06 -20.78 9.82
C GLY A 330 -14.81 -19.36 9.31
N LYS A 331 -15.87 -18.55 9.16
CA LYS A 331 -15.80 -17.15 8.75
C LYS A 331 -15.96 -16.23 9.96
N LEU A 332 -15.35 -15.05 9.91
CA LEU A 332 -15.56 -14.01 10.91
C LEU A 332 -16.86 -13.27 10.65
N GLU A 333 -17.61 -12.99 11.71
CA GLU A 333 -18.79 -12.14 11.69
C GLU A 333 -18.88 -11.31 12.96
N VAL A 334 -19.59 -10.17 12.90
CA VAL A 334 -20.02 -9.48 14.11
C VAL A 334 -21.05 -10.37 14.80
N SER A 335 -20.77 -10.76 16.04
CA SER A 335 -21.57 -11.74 16.76
C SER A 335 -23.03 -11.28 16.90
N SER A 336 -23.94 -12.12 16.41
CA SER A 336 -25.37 -11.95 16.61
C SER A 336 -25.84 -12.45 17.98
N PHE A 337 -24.95 -13.10 18.75
CA PHE A 337 -25.27 -13.62 20.07
C PHE A 337 -25.33 -12.48 21.10
N SER A 338 -26.39 -12.47 21.91
CA SER A 338 -26.59 -11.52 23.00
C SER A 338 -27.41 -12.16 24.12
N THR A 339 -27.14 -11.74 25.35
CA THR A 339 -27.91 -12.14 26.54
C THR A 339 -28.17 -10.92 27.43
N THR A 340 -28.96 -11.07 28.50
CA THR A 340 -29.15 -9.99 29.49
C THR A 340 -27.87 -9.52 30.19
N SER A 341 -26.79 -10.29 30.13
CA SER A 341 -25.51 -9.97 30.79
C SER A 341 -24.34 -9.85 29.79
N LEU A 342 -24.60 -10.07 28.49
CA LEU A 342 -23.60 -9.97 27.43
C LEU A 342 -24.20 -9.14 26.28
N PRO A 343 -23.71 -7.91 26.07
CA PRO A 343 -24.12 -7.10 24.92
C PRO A 343 -23.87 -7.83 23.60
N SER A 344 -24.62 -7.44 22.56
CA SER A 344 -24.41 -7.94 21.21
C SER A 344 -23.00 -7.64 20.69
N GLY A 345 -22.58 -8.33 19.62
CA GLY A 345 -21.29 -8.05 18.98
C GLY A 345 -21.15 -6.60 18.53
N GLU A 346 -22.21 -6.01 17.93
CA GLU A 346 -22.20 -4.62 17.47
C GLU A 346 -22.08 -3.62 18.62
N GLU A 347 -22.73 -3.88 19.76
CA GLU A 347 -22.61 -3.05 20.96
C GLU A 347 -21.20 -3.12 21.56
N ARG A 348 -20.60 -4.33 21.61
CA ARG A 348 -19.21 -4.52 22.06
C ARG A 348 -18.23 -3.81 21.13
N LEU A 349 -18.38 -3.97 19.83
CA LEU A 349 -17.53 -3.33 18.82
C LEU A 349 -17.61 -1.81 18.92
N THR A 350 -18.82 -1.26 18.97
CA THR A 350 -19.03 0.19 19.10
C THR A 350 -18.43 0.71 20.41
N ALA A 351 -18.62 0.00 21.52
CA ALA A 351 -18.06 0.39 22.80
C ALA A 351 -16.52 0.34 22.81
N ALA A 352 -15.93 -0.67 22.16
CA ALA A 352 -14.47 -0.81 22.04
C ALA A 352 -13.88 0.31 21.19
N LEU A 353 -14.46 0.59 20.01
CA LEU A 353 -14.01 1.67 19.13
C LEU A 353 -14.11 3.05 19.78
N LYS A 354 -15.14 3.28 20.59
CA LYS A 354 -15.39 4.57 21.24
C LYS A 354 -14.51 4.84 22.47
N ASN A 355 -14.28 3.80 23.28
CA ASN A 355 -13.68 3.98 24.61
C ASN A 355 -12.29 3.36 24.74
N ASN A 356 -11.90 2.46 23.83
CA ASN A 356 -10.70 1.64 23.95
C ASN A 356 -10.04 1.41 22.57
N LEU A 357 -10.08 2.39 21.65
CA LEU A 357 -9.58 2.20 20.28
C LEU A 357 -8.11 1.81 20.22
N ASP A 358 -7.32 2.36 21.14
CA ASP A 358 -5.94 2.05 21.42
C ASP A 358 -5.76 0.56 21.76
N GLN A 359 -6.56 0.01 22.68
CA GLN A 359 -6.55 -1.43 22.99
C GLN A 359 -7.02 -2.29 21.82
N VAL A 360 -8.00 -1.81 21.03
CA VAL A 360 -8.40 -2.49 19.79
C VAL A 360 -7.22 -2.58 18.82
N GLY A 361 -6.46 -1.50 18.67
CA GLY A 361 -5.22 -1.48 17.89
C GLY A 361 -4.18 -2.47 18.41
N GLU A 362 -3.98 -2.56 19.72
CA GLU A 362 -3.03 -3.51 20.32
C GLU A 362 -3.38 -4.98 20.01
N ILE A 363 -4.65 -5.36 19.95
CA ILE A 363 -5.08 -6.73 19.58
C ILE A 363 -4.54 -7.11 18.19
N PHE A 364 -4.46 -6.16 17.26
CA PHE A 364 -3.98 -6.41 15.90
C PHE A 364 -2.47 -6.19 15.75
N ALA A 365 -1.96 -5.06 16.21
CA ALA A 365 -0.63 -4.53 15.87
C ALA A 365 0.46 -4.81 16.90
N SER A 366 0.12 -5.28 18.11
CA SER A 366 1.14 -5.60 19.11
C SER A 366 2.12 -6.68 18.61
N THR A 367 3.22 -6.89 19.34
CA THR A 367 4.23 -7.90 18.99
C THR A 367 3.63 -9.30 18.83
N ASP A 368 2.68 -9.65 19.70
CA ASP A 368 1.91 -10.91 19.62
C ASP A 368 0.51 -10.66 19.02
N GLY A 369 0.29 -9.53 18.36
CA GLY A 369 -1.01 -9.15 17.79
C GLY A 369 -1.42 -10.06 16.64
N ILE A 370 -2.73 -10.12 16.37
CA ILE A 370 -3.32 -10.98 15.35
C ILE A 370 -2.75 -10.70 13.97
N ALA A 371 -2.61 -9.43 13.58
CA ALA A 371 -2.08 -9.06 12.28
C ALA A 371 -0.61 -9.45 12.16
N THR A 372 0.18 -9.21 13.21
CA THR A 372 1.60 -9.60 13.29
C THR A 372 1.79 -11.11 13.18
N GLN A 373 1.04 -11.90 13.98
CA GLN A 373 1.10 -13.36 13.95
C GLN A 373 0.68 -13.94 12.60
N MET A 374 -0.40 -13.43 12.01
CA MET A 374 -0.87 -13.90 10.70
C MET A 374 0.09 -13.54 9.58
N THR A 375 0.64 -12.33 9.57
CA THR A 375 1.62 -11.89 8.57
C THR A 375 2.83 -12.80 8.60
N ALA A 376 3.44 -12.97 9.77
CA ALA A 376 4.59 -13.85 9.96
C ALA A 376 4.30 -15.29 9.51
N PHE A 377 3.10 -15.80 9.78
CA PHE A 377 2.70 -17.14 9.34
C PHE A 377 2.53 -17.22 7.82
N ILE A 378 1.83 -16.26 7.20
CA ILE A 378 1.59 -16.21 5.76
C ILE A 378 2.90 -16.11 4.99
N ASP A 379 3.83 -15.28 5.45
CA ASP A 379 5.16 -15.10 4.84
C ASP A 379 5.91 -16.42 4.72
N THR A 380 5.82 -17.32 5.71
CA THR A 380 6.44 -18.67 5.62
C THR A 380 5.94 -19.52 4.44
N TYR A 381 4.78 -19.20 3.88
CA TYR A 381 4.21 -19.85 2.70
C TYR A 381 4.44 -19.06 1.41
N THR A 382 4.35 -17.73 1.46
CA THR A 382 4.29 -16.88 0.27
C THR A 382 5.63 -16.26 -0.14
N ASP A 383 6.60 -16.18 0.76
CA ASP A 383 7.91 -15.60 0.50
C ASP A 383 8.69 -16.32 -0.62
N SER A 384 9.79 -15.70 -1.05
CA SER A 384 10.62 -16.22 -2.15
C SER A 384 11.17 -17.64 -1.90
N ASP A 385 11.39 -18.01 -0.65
CA ASP A 385 11.78 -19.34 -0.18
C ASP A 385 10.65 -20.08 0.58
N GLY A 386 9.44 -19.50 0.57
CA GLY A 386 8.26 -20.04 1.23
C GLY A 386 7.74 -21.33 0.60
N VAL A 387 6.96 -22.09 1.38
CA VAL A 387 6.48 -23.43 1.03
C VAL A 387 5.74 -23.47 -0.31
N LEU A 388 4.87 -22.48 -0.60
CA LEU A 388 4.11 -22.47 -1.85
C LEU A 388 4.96 -22.07 -3.04
N THR A 389 5.93 -21.17 -2.86
CA THR A 389 6.88 -20.77 -3.91
C THR A 389 7.77 -21.93 -4.35
N LEU A 390 8.26 -22.73 -3.39
CA LEU A 390 9.05 -23.93 -3.70
C LEU A 390 8.20 -25.00 -4.40
N ARG A 391 6.95 -25.19 -3.98
CA ARG A 391 6.03 -26.12 -4.66
C ARG A 391 5.67 -25.68 -6.06
N GLU A 392 5.39 -24.39 -6.26
CA GLU A 392 5.15 -23.79 -7.57
C GLU A 392 6.34 -24.06 -8.52
N SER A 393 7.57 -23.87 -8.04
CA SER A 393 8.79 -24.17 -8.80
C SER A 393 8.90 -25.66 -9.15
N SER A 394 8.69 -26.54 -8.18
CA SER A 394 8.74 -27.99 -8.41
C SER A 394 7.67 -28.49 -9.38
N LEU A 395 6.45 -27.95 -9.34
CA LEU A 395 5.40 -28.29 -10.30
C LEU A 395 5.75 -27.83 -11.71
N ASN A 396 6.31 -26.62 -11.86
CA ASN A 396 6.80 -26.14 -13.15
C ASN A 396 7.90 -27.04 -13.73
N GLU A 397 8.85 -27.48 -12.90
CA GLU A 397 9.90 -28.43 -13.31
C GLU A 397 9.30 -29.77 -13.75
N GLN A 398 8.32 -30.30 -13.00
CA GLN A 398 7.65 -31.56 -13.36
C GLN A 398 6.85 -31.45 -14.67
N ILE A 399 6.18 -30.32 -14.92
CA ILE A 399 5.47 -30.05 -16.17
C ILE A 399 6.47 -29.97 -17.33
N SER A 400 7.58 -29.24 -17.16
CA SER A 400 8.64 -29.20 -18.18
C SER A 400 9.22 -30.59 -18.45
N GLY A 401 9.34 -31.45 -17.43
CA GLY A 401 9.76 -32.83 -17.60
C GLY A 401 8.79 -33.68 -18.43
N ILE A 402 7.49 -33.43 -18.35
CA ILE A 402 6.49 -34.13 -19.19
C ILE A 402 6.64 -33.75 -20.65
N SER A 403 6.95 -32.49 -20.96
CA SER A 403 7.27 -32.09 -22.33
C SER A 403 8.42 -32.91 -22.90
N GLN A 404 9.44 -33.22 -22.09
CA GLN A 404 10.52 -34.13 -22.49
C GLN A 404 10.03 -35.59 -22.65
N GLU A 405 9.17 -36.09 -21.75
CA GLU A 405 8.58 -37.44 -21.87
C GLU A 405 7.79 -37.60 -23.19
N TRP A 406 7.13 -36.55 -23.67
CA TRP A 406 6.44 -36.53 -24.96
C TRP A 406 7.41 -36.64 -26.15
N GLU A 407 8.50 -35.87 -26.14
CA GLU A 407 9.54 -35.94 -27.18
C GLU A 407 10.19 -37.33 -27.23
N ASP A 408 10.46 -37.92 -26.06
CA ASP A 408 11.04 -39.25 -25.93
C ASP A 408 10.08 -40.33 -26.47
N LEU A 409 8.78 -40.21 -26.18
CA LEU A 409 7.75 -41.08 -26.73
C LEU A 409 7.69 -40.98 -28.26
N GLU A 410 7.70 -39.77 -28.81
CA GLU A 410 7.67 -39.56 -30.26
C GLU A 410 8.88 -40.21 -30.95
N GLN A 411 10.08 -40.02 -30.41
CA GLN A 411 11.31 -40.63 -30.95
C GLN A 411 11.25 -42.16 -30.90
N ARG A 412 10.73 -42.72 -29.80
CA ARG A 412 10.53 -44.16 -29.63
C ARG A 412 9.54 -44.71 -30.65
N LEU A 413 8.39 -44.06 -30.83
CA LEU A 413 7.36 -44.48 -31.78
C LEU A 413 7.88 -44.44 -33.23
N ARG A 414 8.64 -43.42 -33.62
CA ARG A 414 9.31 -43.35 -34.93
C ARG A 414 10.26 -44.53 -35.16
N SER A 415 11.07 -44.86 -34.15
CA SER A 415 12.02 -45.99 -34.21
C SER A 415 11.29 -47.34 -34.29
N TYR A 416 10.18 -47.46 -33.56
CA TYR A 416 9.33 -48.64 -33.56
C TYR A 416 8.62 -48.83 -34.91
N GLU A 417 8.05 -47.76 -35.48
CA GLU A 417 7.49 -47.74 -36.83
C GLU A 417 8.53 -48.19 -37.86
N GLU A 418 9.74 -47.65 -37.84
CA GLU A 418 10.79 -48.03 -38.79
C GLU A 418 11.10 -49.53 -38.70
N THR A 419 11.13 -50.07 -37.48
CA THR A 419 11.34 -51.51 -37.24
C THR A 419 10.17 -52.34 -37.77
N LEU A 420 8.93 -51.93 -37.54
CA LEU A 420 7.73 -52.59 -38.06
C LEU A 420 7.72 -52.57 -39.58
N ARG A 421 7.98 -51.42 -40.21
CA ARG A 421 8.06 -51.28 -41.66
C ARG A 421 9.10 -52.23 -42.25
N LYS A 422 10.31 -52.30 -41.69
CA LYS A 422 11.35 -53.28 -42.11
C LYS A 422 10.85 -54.71 -42.04
N ARG A 423 10.19 -55.10 -40.94
CA ARG A 423 9.63 -56.46 -40.76
C ARG A 423 8.52 -56.76 -41.75
N PHE A 424 7.60 -55.83 -41.97
CA PHE A 424 6.48 -56.02 -42.89
C PHE A 424 6.89 -55.96 -44.36
N THR A 425 7.90 -55.18 -44.74
CA THR A 425 8.49 -55.28 -46.09
C THR A 425 9.08 -56.66 -46.34
N ALA A 426 9.82 -57.22 -45.38
CA ALA A 426 10.38 -58.57 -45.50
C ALA A 426 9.27 -59.64 -45.57
N LEU A 427 8.20 -59.48 -44.79
CA LEU A 427 7.02 -60.34 -44.84
C LEU A 427 6.33 -60.26 -46.21
N ASP A 428 6.09 -59.06 -46.73
CA ASP A 428 5.45 -58.83 -48.03
C ASP A 428 6.22 -59.49 -49.17
N ALA A 429 7.55 -59.35 -49.17
CA ALA A 429 8.44 -60.01 -50.13
C ALA A 429 8.38 -61.54 -50.04
N THR A 430 8.36 -62.08 -48.81
CA THR A 430 8.28 -63.54 -48.58
C THR A 430 6.94 -64.10 -49.05
N ILE A 431 5.83 -63.42 -48.75
CA ILE A 431 4.49 -63.83 -49.18
C ILE A 431 4.36 -63.71 -50.70
N ALA A 432 4.86 -62.64 -51.31
CA ALA A 432 4.89 -62.49 -52.76
C ALA A 432 5.64 -63.65 -53.45
N GLN A 433 6.78 -64.07 -52.89
CA GLN A 433 7.54 -65.22 -53.39
C GLN A 433 6.76 -66.54 -53.24
N TYR A 434 6.06 -66.74 -52.12
CA TYR A 434 5.19 -67.90 -51.93
C TYR A 434 3.99 -67.89 -52.88
N ASN A 435 3.37 -66.75 -53.12
CA ASN A 435 2.29 -66.59 -54.11
C ASN A 435 2.78 -66.95 -55.51
N ALA A 436 3.94 -66.40 -55.92
CA ALA A 436 4.55 -66.72 -57.21
C ALA A 436 4.90 -68.21 -57.36
N THR A 437 5.42 -68.84 -56.29
CA THR A 437 5.69 -70.28 -56.27
C THR A 437 4.40 -71.09 -56.38
N GLY A 438 3.35 -70.69 -55.66
CA GLY A 438 2.02 -71.31 -55.72
C GLY A 438 1.41 -71.22 -57.11
N ASP A 439 1.52 -70.06 -57.78
CA ASP A 439 1.02 -69.87 -59.13
C ASP A 439 1.83 -70.64 -60.18
N TYR A 440 3.14 -70.76 -60.00
CA TYR A 440 3.99 -71.65 -60.79
C TYR A 440 3.59 -73.12 -60.64
N VAL A 441 3.34 -73.58 -59.41
CA VAL A 441 2.88 -74.96 -59.15
C VAL A 441 1.49 -75.18 -59.74
N LYS A 442 0.55 -74.23 -59.57
CA LYS A 442 -0.79 -74.31 -60.17
C LYS A 442 -0.73 -74.36 -61.69
N SER A 443 0.07 -73.53 -62.34
CA SER A 443 0.23 -73.55 -63.80
C SER A 443 0.89 -74.85 -64.28
N SER A 444 1.88 -75.35 -63.55
CA SER A 444 2.52 -76.65 -63.84
C SER A 444 1.52 -77.82 -63.71
N LEU A 445 0.70 -77.85 -62.65
CA LEU A 445 -0.35 -78.85 -62.49
C LEU A 445 -1.47 -78.70 -63.54
N ALA A 446 -1.89 -77.48 -63.86
CA ALA A 446 -2.89 -77.22 -64.89
C ALA A 446 -2.42 -77.70 -66.27
N ASN A 447 -1.14 -77.52 -66.59
CA ASN A 447 -0.53 -78.07 -67.81
C ASN A 447 -0.45 -79.60 -67.81
N ILE A 448 -0.34 -80.25 -66.64
CA ILE A 448 -0.36 -81.71 -66.52
C ILE A 448 -1.79 -82.26 -66.65
N ILE A 449 -2.79 -81.54 -66.11
CA ILE A 449 -4.20 -81.96 -66.15
C ILE A 449 -4.83 -81.65 -67.52
N GLY A 450 -4.47 -80.53 -68.16
CA GLY A 450 -4.98 -80.14 -69.48
C GLY A 450 -4.37 -80.91 -70.67
N ASN A 451 -3.25 -81.62 -70.48
CA ASN A 451 -2.64 -82.47 -71.51
C ASN A 451 -3.12 -83.93 -71.46
N ASN A 452 -4.10 -84.26 -70.62
CA ASN A 452 -4.69 -85.61 -70.53
C ASN A 452 -6.08 -85.73 -71.20
N ASP A 453 -6.51 -84.71 -71.95
CA ASP A 453 -7.82 -84.65 -72.64
C ASP A 453 -7.70 -84.61 -74.18
N ASP A 454 -6.60 -85.14 -74.75
CA ASP A 454 -6.47 -85.43 -76.20
C ASP A 454 -6.26 -86.92 -76.46
#